data_AF-A0A4S2L1A5-F1
#
_entry.id   AF-A0A4S2L1A5-F1
#
_cell.length_a   1.000
_cell.length_b   1.000
_cell.length_c   1.000
_cell.angle_alpha   90.00
_cell.angle_beta   90.00
_cell.angle_gamma   90.00
#
_symmetry.space_group_name_H-M   'P 1'
#
loop_
_entity.id
_entity.type
_entity.pdbx_description
1 polymer ?
#
loop_
_entity_poly.entity_id
_entity_poly.type
_entity_poly.pdbx_seq_one_letter_code
_entity_poly.pdbx_strand_id
1 'polypeptide(L)'
;MDLIVALSLLYVRSYSTEYNKIRTRTWFTFQVSFSMLEIYNEQIRDLLNTSSSQKSLQLRQSPSMGFYVQGLTQIPVGSYKEVEQRMKQGTAKRTIAATNMNETSSRAHTLVTLTFDQLYGEVHSNGSRKRSIINLVDLAGTRRWEKSCALS
;
A
#
# COMPACT_ATOMS: atom_id res chain seq x y z
N MET A 1 -2.21 -13.67 6.45
CA MET A 1 -1.80 -12.35 5.89
C MET A 1 -0.33 -12.04 6.22
N ASP A 2 0.24 -12.67 7.25
CA ASP A 2 1.62 -12.48 7.72
C ASP A 2 2.72 -12.98 6.77
N LEU A 3 2.46 -14.02 5.97
CA LEU A 3 3.48 -14.61 5.08
C LEU A 3 3.88 -13.68 3.93
N ILE A 4 2.95 -12.84 3.44
CA ILE A 4 3.19 -11.97 2.27
C ILE A 4 4.01 -10.72 2.65
N VAL A 5 3.78 -10.18 3.85
CA VAL A 5 4.59 -9.07 4.38
C VAL A 5 5.99 -9.57 4.74
N ALA A 6 6.11 -10.79 5.28
CA ALA A 6 7.40 -11.43 5.52
C ALA A 6 8.18 -11.68 4.22
N LEU A 7 7.53 -12.19 3.16
CA LEU A 7 8.18 -12.45 1.86
C LEU A 7 8.64 -11.16 1.17
N SER A 8 7.86 -10.08 1.24
CA SER A 8 8.28 -8.78 0.67
C SER A 8 9.45 -8.15 1.43
N LEU A 9 9.50 -8.28 2.76
CA LEU A 9 10.63 -7.81 3.56
C LEU A 9 11.87 -8.70 3.44
N LEU A 10 11.69 -10.01 3.26
CA LEU A 10 12.78 -10.94 2.95
C LEU A 10 13.37 -10.66 1.57
N TYR A 11 12.53 -10.33 0.58
CA TYR A 11 13.00 -9.91 -0.74
C TYR A 11 13.87 -8.65 -0.67
N VAL A 12 13.49 -7.67 0.16
CA VAL A 12 14.26 -6.45 0.41
C VAL A 12 15.57 -6.74 1.16
N ARG A 13 15.54 -7.61 2.18
CA ARG A 13 16.74 -8.03 2.93
C ARG A 13 17.73 -8.83 2.08
N SER A 14 17.23 -9.69 1.19
CA SER A 14 18.07 -10.45 0.26
C SER A 14 18.87 -9.51 -0.65
N TYR A 15 18.23 -8.46 -1.18
CA TYR A 15 18.91 -7.45 -2.00
C TYR A 15 19.92 -6.60 -1.20
N SER A 16 19.65 -6.32 0.08
CA SER A 16 20.56 -5.53 0.91
C SER A 16 21.85 -6.26 1.28
N THR A 17 21.86 -7.60 1.28
CA THR A 17 23.01 -8.39 1.80
C THR A 17 24.01 -8.76 0.69
N GLU A 18 23.59 -8.76 -0.57
CA GLU A 18 24.43 -9.18 -1.69
C GLU A 18 25.35 -8.08 -2.27
N TYR A 19 25.26 -6.83 -1.76
CA TYR A 19 25.97 -5.67 -2.32
C TYR A 19 27.11 -5.13 -1.45
N ASN A 20 27.80 -5.99 -0.71
CA ASN A 20 29.06 -5.64 -0.02
C ASN A 20 30.27 -6.31 -0.66
N LYS A 21 30.40 -6.15 -1.98
CA LYS A 21 31.67 -6.35 -2.66
C LYS A 21 31.74 -5.40 -3.86
N ILE A 22 32.87 -4.68 -3.94
CA ILE A 22 33.36 -3.87 -5.08
C ILE A 22 33.15 -2.34 -4.92
N ARG A 23 34.04 -1.71 -4.14
CA ARG A 23 34.98 -0.65 -4.57
C ARG A 23 34.50 0.43 -5.58
N THR A 24 33.28 0.97 -5.47
CA THR A 24 32.75 1.95 -6.44
C THR A 24 32.31 3.26 -5.76
N ARG A 25 32.53 4.41 -6.44
CA ARG A 25 32.11 5.78 -6.03
C ARG A 25 30.60 5.99 -6.15
N THR A 26 29.83 4.94 -5.87
CA THR A 26 28.38 4.89 -6.00
C THR A 26 27.75 4.87 -4.61
N TRP A 27 26.64 5.60 -4.47
CA TRP A 27 25.83 5.58 -3.28
C TRP A 27 24.50 4.90 -3.60
N PHE A 28 23.93 4.25 -2.59
CA PHE A 28 22.61 3.62 -2.66
C PHE A 28 21.83 4.00 -1.41
N THR A 29 20.54 4.32 -1.57
CA THR A 29 19.64 4.59 -0.46
C THR A 29 18.28 3.98 -0.76
N PHE A 30 17.68 3.38 0.26
CA PHE A 30 16.36 2.76 0.16
C PHE A 30 15.35 3.59 0.94
N GLN A 31 14.20 3.82 0.34
CA GLN A 31 13.06 4.45 0.99
C GLN A 31 11.85 3.54 0.83
N VAL A 32 11.12 3.32 1.92
CA VAL A 32 9.89 2.55 1.91
C VAL A 32 8.77 3.46 2.37
N SER A 33 7.67 3.47 1.62
CA SER A 33 6.46 4.22 1.95
C SER A 33 5.27 3.28 2.00
N PHE A 34 4.36 3.54 2.94
CA PHE A 34 3.15 2.80 3.17
C PHE A 34 1.94 3.70 2.92
N SER A 35 0.94 3.19 2.20
CA SER A 35 -0.36 3.82 2.04
C SER A 35 -1.48 2.79 2.16
N MET A 36 -2.63 3.22 2.66
CA MET A 36 -3.78 2.34 2.83
C MET A 36 -5.06 3.11 2.54
N LEU A 37 -5.90 2.56 1.67
CA LEU A 37 -7.19 3.13 1.30
C LEU A 37 -8.28 2.06 1.33
N GLU A 38 -9.51 2.52 1.48
CA GLU A 38 -10.71 1.73 1.24
C GLU A 38 -11.50 2.30 0.07
N ILE A 39 -12.15 1.41 -0.67
CA ILE A 39 -13.16 1.76 -1.66
C ILE A 39 -14.49 1.29 -1.10
N TYR A 40 -15.38 2.23 -0.83
CA TYR A 40 -16.72 1.96 -0.33
C TYR A 40 -17.74 2.79 -1.11
N ASN A 41 -18.75 2.12 -1.67
CA ASN A 41 -19.80 2.77 -2.46
C ASN A 41 -19.22 3.68 -3.57
N GLU A 42 -18.22 3.17 -4.31
CA GLU A 42 -17.48 3.90 -5.35
C GLU A 42 -16.75 5.17 -4.85
N GLN A 43 -16.62 5.35 -3.54
CA GLN A 43 -15.84 6.43 -2.93
C GLN A 43 -14.53 5.91 -2.36
N ILE A 44 -13.44 6.59 -2.70
CA ILE A 44 -12.10 6.26 -2.23
C ILE A 44 -11.86 7.03 -0.93
N ARG A 45 -11.47 6.34 0.14
CA ARG A 45 -11.18 6.98 1.43
C ARG A 45 -9.79 6.62 1.89
N ASP A 46 -9.09 7.63 2.40
CA ASP A 46 -7.78 7.47 3.00
C ASP A 46 -7.88 6.97 4.45
N LEU A 47 -7.34 5.78 4.70
CA LEU A 47 -7.36 5.14 6.02
C LEU A 47 -6.24 5.64 6.95
N LEU A 48 -5.28 6.42 6.44
CA LEU A 48 -4.13 6.95 7.19
C LEU A 48 -4.18 8.46 7.39
N ASN A 49 -5.05 9.17 6.67
CA ASN A 49 -5.23 10.61 6.87
C ASN A 49 -5.72 10.90 8.31
N THR A 50 -5.05 11.79 9.03
CA THR A 50 -5.39 12.18 10.41
C THR A 50 -6.44 13.29 10.47
N SER A 51 -6.79 13.89 9.33
CA SER A 51 -7.80 14.94 9.25
C SER A 51 -9.18 14.39 9.61
N SER A 52 -9.93 15.16 10.40
CA SER A 52 -11.31 14.83 10.80
C SER A 52 -12.28 14.78 9.62
N SER A 53 -11.98 15.51 8.54
CA SER A 53 -12.77 15.46 7.31
C SER A 53 -12.33 14.29 6.42
N GLN A 54 -13.08 13.18 6.44
CA GLN A 54 -12.95 12.12 5.44
C GLN A 54 -13.62 12.56 4.12
N LYS A 55 -12.88 13.33 3.31
CA LYS A 55 -13.28 13.61 1.93
C LYS A 55 -12.96 12.40 1.06
N SER A 56 -13.87 12.08 0.14
CA SER A 56 -13.60 11.11 -0.91
C SER A 56 -12.44 11.61 -1.77
N LEU A 57 -11.43 10.76 -2.00
CA LEU A 57 -10.31 11.04 -2.89
C LEU A 57 -10.69 10.76 -4.34
N GLN A 58 -10.03 11.45 -5.26
CA GLN A 58 -10.27 11.31 -6.71
C GLN A 58 -9.19 10.46 -7.36
N LEU A 59 -9.62 9.54 -8.24
CA LEU A 59 -8.73 8.82 -9.13
C LEU A 59 -8.32 9.75 -10.29
N ARG A 60 -7.03 9.82 -10.58
CA ARG A 60 -6.46 10.58 -11.69
C ARG A 60 -5.54 9.71 -12.53
N GLN A 61 -5.20 10.18 -13.73
CA GLN A 61 -4.25 9.51 -14.62
C GLN A 61 -3.10 10.45 -14.94
N SER A 62 -1.89 9.93 -14.92
CA SER A 62 -0.68 10.61 -15.39
C SER A 62 -0.08 9.81 -16.56
N PRO A 63 0.42 10.47 -17.63
CA PRO A 63 1.10 9.79 -18.72
C PRO A 63 2.31 8.96 -18.28
N SER A 64 2.99 9.35 -17.20
CA SER A 64 4.21 8.69 -16.72
C SER A 64 3.97 7.66 -15.60
N MET A 65 2.92 7.83 -14.80
CA MET A 65 2.66 7.01 -13.60
C MET A 65 1.43 6.10 -13.77
N GLY A 66 0.62 6.30 -14.81
CA GLY A 66 -0.66 5.64 -14.95
C GLY A 66 -1.70 6.20 -13.98
N PHE A 67 -2.64 5.35 -13.54
CA PHE A 67 -3.67 5.76 -12.60
C PHE A 67 -3.12 5.90 -11.17
N TYR A 68 -3.49 6.97 -10.49
CA TYR A 68 -3.11 7.24 -9.10
C TYR A 68 -4.24 7.95 -8.36
N VAL A 69 -4.28 7.79 -7.04
CA VAL A 69 -5.26 8.46 -6.18
C VAL A 69 -4.67 9.78 -5.71
N GLN A 70 -5.28 10.89 -6.10
CA GLN A 70 -4.81 12.20 -5.70
C GLN A 70 -5.10 12.45 -4.21
N GLY A 71 -4.09 12.91 -3.48
CA GLY A 71 -4.21 13.24 -2.06
C GLY A 71 -4.17 12.02 -1.14
N LEU A 72 -3.83 10.83 -1.66
CA LEU A 72 -3.59 9.65 -0.83
C LEU A 72 -2.33 9.84 0.01
N THR A 73 -2.47 9.67 1.32
CA THR A 73 -1.36 9.77 2.28
C THR A 73 -0.37 8.64 2.06
N GLN A 74 0.89 8.99 1.82
CA GLN A 74 2.02 8.08 1.79
C GLN A 74 2.92 8.36 3.00
N ILE A 75 3.05 7.38 3.88
CA ILE A 75 3.81 7.50 5.12
C ILE A 75 5.15 6.77 4.96
N PRO A 76 6.30 7.44 5.13
CA PRO A 76 7.59 6.76 5.15
C PRO A 76 7.67 5.80 6.34
N VAL A 77 8.21 4.61 6.12
CA VAL A 77 8.38 3.56 7.13
C VAL A 77 9.80 3.03 7.10
N GLY A 78 10.46 3.00 8.26
CA GLY A 78 11.84 2.52 8.41
C GLY A 78 11.94 1.07 8.89
N SER A 79 10.83 0.50 9.39
CA SER A 79 10.84 -0.81 10.04
C SER A 79 9.55 -1.58 9.85
N TYR A 80 9.61 -2.91 10.01
CA TYR A 80 8.41 -3.76 10.04
C TYR A 80 7.42 -3.33 11.11
N LYS A 81 7.92 -2.93 12.29
CA LYS A 81 7.10 -2.46 13.40
C LYS A 81 6.29 -1.23 13.03
N GLU A 82 6.89 -0.30 12.28
CA GLU A 82 6.16 0.86 11.76
C GLU A 82 5.10 0.46 10.74
N VAL A 83 5.40 -0.47 9.82
CA VAL A 83 4.40 -1.01 8.87
C VAL A 83 3.23 -1.62 9.63
N GLU A 84 3.50 -2.46 10.63
CA GLU A 84 2.47 -3.08 11.47
C GLU A 84 1.64 -2.03 12.22
N GLN A 85 2.27 -0.99 12.74
CA GLN A 85 1.58 0.12 13.39
C GLN A 85 0.68 0.88 12.41
N ARG A 86 1.13 1.14 11.18
CA ARG A 86 0.30 1.81 10.15
C ARG A 86 -0.87 0.92 9.71
N MET A 87 -0.64 -0.38 9.58
CA MET A 87 -1.71 -1.36 9.34
C MET A 87 -2.77 -1.32 10.44
N LYS A 88 -2.36 -1.35 11.72
CA LYS A 88 -3.29 -1.28 12.87
C LYS A 88 -4.06 0.03 12.88
N GLN A 89 -3.40 1.16 12.60
CA GLN A 89 -4.05 2.48 12.49
C GLN A 89 -5.13 2.49 11.40
N GLY A 90 -4.82 2.02 10.19
CA GLY A 90 -5.77 1.98 9.09
C GLY A 90 -6.95 1.03 9.35
N THR A 91 -6.69 -0.13 9.94
CA THR A 91 -7.73 -1.08 10.35
C THR A 91 -8.65 -0.50 11.42
N ALA A 92 -8.12 0.18 12.44
CA ALA A 92 -8.93 0.82 13.46
C ALA A 92 -9.86 1.89 12.85
N LYS A 93 -9.36 2.67 11.89
CA LYS A 93 -10.16 3.68 11.19
C LYS A 93 -11.27 3.05 10.34
N ARG A 94 -10.99 1.92 9.69
CA ARG A 94 -11.99 1.08 8.99
C ARG A 94 -13.08 0.59 9.95
N THR A 95 -12.72 0.14 11.15
CA THR A 95 -13.67 -0.32 12.17
C THR A 95 -14.58 0.80 12.67
N ILE A 96 -14.04 2.00 12.90
CA ILE A 96 -14.83 3.18 13.32
C ILE A 96 -15.82 3.59 12.22
N ALA A 97 -15.38 3.60 10.96
CA ALA A 97 -16.26 3.89 9.83
C ALA A 97 -17.40 2.85 9.69
N ALA A 98 -17.10 1.58 9.96
CA ALA A 98 -18.09 0.49 9.92
C ALA A 98 -19.08 0.49 11.10
N THR A 99 -18.71 1.04 12.26
CA THR A 99 -19.60 1.16 13.43
C THR A 99 -20.49 2.39 13.36
N ASN A 100 -20.05 3.46 12.70
CA ASN A 100 -20.86 4.67 12.50
C ASN A 100 -21.86 4.54 11.33
N MET A 101 -21.74 3.50 10.50
CA MET A 101 -22.62 3.18 9.38
C MET A 101 -22.84 1.66 9.33
N ASN A 102 -23.93 1.19 9.95
CA ASN A 102 -24.34 -0.21 10.11
C ASN A 102 -23.79 -1.18 9.03
N GLU A 103 -23.11 -2.24 9.50
CA GLU A 103 -22.97 -3.54 8.83
C GLU A 103 -22.46 -3.53 7.37
N THR A 104 -21.20 -3.12 7.15
CA THR A 104 -20.70 -2.78 5.80
C THR A 104 -19.35 -3.44 5.39
N SER A 105 -18.76 -4.31 6.21
CA SER A 105 -17.46 -4.94 5.90
C SER A 105 -17.47 -5.85 4.66
N SER A 106 -18.63 -6.28 4.18
CA SER A 106 -18.80 -7.15 3.01
C SER A 106 -18.82 -6.42 1.66
N ARG A 107 -18.87 -5.09 1.64
CA ARG A 107 -18.93 -4.26 0.41
C ARG A 107 -17.78 -3.27 0.25
N ALA A 108 -16.86 -3.23 1.23
CA ALA A 108 -15.71 -2.34 1.20
C ALA A 108 -14.45 -3.13 0.81
N HIS A 109 -13.78 -2.68 -0.25
CA HIS A 109 -12.50 -3.24 -0.67
C HIS A 109 -11.37 -2.45 -0.01
N THR A 110 -10.36 -3.14 0.50
CA THR A 110 -9.18 -2.48 1.09
C THR A 110 -7.98 -2.68 0.20
N LEU A 111 -7.25 -1.60 -0.07
CA LEU A 111 -5.97 -1.63 -0.77
C LEU A 111 -4.89 -1.12 0.18
N VAL A 112 -3.89 -1.96 0.42
CA VAL A 112 -2.64 -1.60 1.09
C VAL A 112 -1.55 -1.56 0.03
N THR A 113 -0.76 -0.49 0.01
CA THR A 113 0.34 -0.34 -0.94
C THR A 113 1.64 -0.06 -0.19
N LEU A 114 2.66 -0.85 -0.50
CA LEU A 114 4.04 -0.61 -0.11
C LEU A 114 4.82 -0.16 -1.35
N THR A 115 5.41 1.04 -1.28
CA THR A 115 6.28 1.58 -2.32
C THR A 115 7.73 1.52 -1.85
N PHE A 116 8.56 0.83 -2.62
CA PHE A 116 10.00 0.72 -2.40
C PHE A 116 10.71 1.55 -3.46
N ASP A 117 11.52 2.49 -3.03
CA ASP A 117 12.37 3.29 -3.90
C ASP A 117 13.84 3.04 -3.58
N GLN A 118 14.55 2.50 -4.55
CA GLN A 118 16.00 2.42 -4.56
C GLN A 118 16.54 3.62 -5.31
N LEU A 119 17.17 4.52 -4.58
CA LEU A 119 17.89 5.68 -5.10
C LEU A 119 19.36 5.29 -5.23
N TYR A 120 19.96 5.52 -6.38
CA TYR A 120 21.36 5.18 -6.62
C TYR A 120 22.02 6.13 -7.60
N GLY A 121 23.30 6.40 -7.41
CA GLY A 121 24.03 7.30 -8.30
C GLY A 121 25.52 7.33 -8.01
N GLU A 122 26.27 8.01 -8.86
CA GLU A 122 27.69 8.30 -8.62
C GLU A 122 27.83 9.69 -7.99
N VAL A 123 28.95 9.95 -7.31
CA VAL A 123 29.22 11.24 -6.64
C VAL A 123 29.15 12.45 -7.60
N HIS A 124 29.28 12.24 -8.92
CA HIS A 124 29.29 13.29 -9.94
C HIS A 124 28.21 13.12 -11.03
N SER A 125 27.22 12.27 -10.83
CA SER A 125 26.14 12.05 -11.80
C SER A 125 24.76 12.28 -11.20
N ASN A 126 23.78 12.54 -12.07
CA ASN A 126 22.38 12.62 -11.65
C ASN A 126 21.94 11.24 -11.11
N GLY A 127 21.45 11.22 -9.87
CA GLY A 127 20.93 10.00 -9.25
C GLY A 127 19.78 9.39 -10.06
N SER A 128 19.80 8.07 -10.19
CA SER A 128 18.75 7.25 -10.76
C SER A 128 17.84 6.68 -9.67
N ARG A 129 16.61 6.34 -10.05
CA ARG A 129 15.59 5.77 -9.15
C ARG A 129 14.99 4.52 -9.77
N LYS A 130 15.03 3.42 -9.03
CA LYS A 130 14.27 2.21 -9.31
C LYS A 130 13.13 2.11 -8.29
N ARG A 131 11.89 2.02 -8.78
CA ARG A 131 10.69 1.93 -7.95
C ARG A 131 10.03 0.57 -8.09
N SER A 132 9.63 -0.01 -6.97
CA SER A 132 8.81 -1.22 -6.91
C SER A 132 7.59 -0.95 -6.05
N ILE A 133 6.41 -1.31 -6.54
CA ILE A 133 5.13 -1.08 -5.86
C ILE A 133 4.49 -2.44 -5.60
N ILE A 134 4.18 -2.72 -4.34
CA ILE A 134 3.48 -3.94 -3.92
C ILE A 134 2.09 -3.52 -3.46
N ASN A 135 1.07 -4.05 -4.14
CA ASN A 135 -0.34 -3.81 -3.83
C ASN A 135 -0.94 -5.08 -3.22
N LEU A 136 -1.46 -4.98 -2.01
CA LEU A 136 -2.21 -6.02 -1.32
C LEU A 136 -3.68 -5.62 -1.32
N VAL A 137 -4.49 -6.36 -2.07
CA VAL A 137 -5.91 -6.07 -2.24
C VAL A 137 -6.73 -7.10 -1.47
N ASP A 138 -7.55 -6.63 -0.55
CA ASP A 138 -8.62 -7.40 0.06
C ASP A 138 -9.90 -7.15 -0.73
N LEU A 139 -10.24 -8.11 -1.60
CA LEU A 139 -11.47 -8.06 -2.36
C LEU A 139 -12.62 -8.61 -1.51
N ALA A 140 -13.60 -7.76 -1.18
CA ALA A 140 -14.77 -8.19 -0.44
C ALA A 140 -15.57 -9.26 -1.23
N GLY A 141 -15.79 -10.40 -0.58
CA GLY A 141 -16.81 -11.40 -0.93
C GLY A 141 -16.51 -12.33 -2.11
N THR A 142 -15.92 -13.49 -1.86
CA THR A 142 -15.90 -14.63 -2.81
C THR A 142 -17.17 -15.50 -2.78
N ARG A 143 -18.22 -15.15 -2.04
CA ARG A 143 -19.47 -15.95 -1.98
C ARG A 143 -20.51 -15.52 -3.02
N ARG A 144 -20.21 -15.66 -4.32
CA ARG A 144 -21.19 -15.33 -5.37
C ARG A 144 -21.34 -16.37 -6.49
N TRP A 145 -21.29 -17.67 -6.21
CA TRP A 145 -21.66 -18.67 -7.23
C TRP A 145 -22.33 -19.98 -6.78
N GLU A 146 -23.07 -20.04 -5.67
CA GLU A 146 -24.01 -21.16 -5.45
C GLU A 146 -25.42 -20.67 -5.12
N LYS A 147 -26.07 -20.03 -6.09
CA LYS A 147 -27.54 -20.02 -6.22
C LYS A 147 -27.89 -20.00 -7.70
N SER A 148 -27.83 -21.16 -8.37
CA SER A 148 -28.53 -21.34 -9.65
C SER A 148 -28.88 -22.78 -10.00
N CYS A 149 -29.11 -23.68 -9.03
CA CYS A 149 -29.77 -24.95 -9.33
C CYS A 149 -30.65 -25.40 -8.16
N ALA A 150 -31.82 -24.78 -8.05
CA ALA A 150 -32.95 -25.31 -7.29
C ALA A 150 -34.25 -24.75 -7.88
N LEU A 151 -34.46 -24.92 -9.19
CA LEU A 151 -35.76 -24.77 -9.85
C LEU A 151 -35.78 -25.61 -11.14
N SER A 152 -36.16 -26.88 -11.01
CA SER A 152 -37.17 -27.60 -11.82
C SER A 152 -37.21 -29.06 -11.40
#